data_AF-D1BIA8-F1
#
_entry.id   AF-D1BIA8-F1
#
_cell.length_a   1.000
_cell.length_b   1.000
_cell.length_c   1.000
_cell.angle_alpha   90.00
_cell.angle_beta   90.00
_cell.angle_gamma   90.00
#
_symmetry.space_group_name_H-M   'P 1'
#
loop_
_entity.id
_entity.type
_entity.pdbx_description
1 polymer ?
#
loop_
_entity_poly.entity_id
_entity_poly.type
_entity_poly.pdbx_seq_one_letter_code
_entity_poly.pdbx_strand_id
1 'polypeptide(L)'
;MVAAAVLTPLALAGCAGDDASREPVDMIPVLAATQTSQDEIPPAPDADGLGVQPDTTRLLRESDTETHWVALGDDGSICLVSWLVDTDLYGSSCTPPDIFFDRGTSLQIAAGEVRGSTSLLVPSDVDLAPFDVTAPGSASRSDPATAQLVVMTRDQARNLDDMEVERETGGTFTLHTGS
;
A
#
# COMPACT_ATOMS: atom_id res chain seq x y z
N MET A 1 -47.27 0.85 -56.08
CA MET A 1 -47.18 0.51 -54.64
C MET A 1 -45.74 0.16 -54.36
N VAL A 2 -44.99 1.03 -53.69
CA VAL A 2 -43.58 0.80 -53.33
C VAL A 2 -43.52 0.79 -51.80
N ALA A 3 -43.25 -0.38 -51.23
CA ALA A 3 -43.12 -0.56 -49.79
C ALA A 3 -41.67 -0.24 -49.39
N ALA A 4 -41.48 0.88 -48.69
CA ALA A 4 -40.20 1.25 -48.11
C ALA A 4 -40.06 0.56 -46.74
N ALA A 5 -39.18 -0.44 -46.67
CA ALA A 5 -38.81 -1.07 -45.42
C ALA A 5 -37.76 -0.20 -44.70
N VAL A 6 -38.15 0.36 -43.56
CA VAL A 6 -37.27 1.14 -42.68
C VAL A 6 -36.49 0.14 -41.82
N LEU A 7 -35.18 0.05 -42.05
CA LEU A 7 -34.24 -0.71 -41.22
C LEU A 7 -33.77 0.18 -40.06
N THR A 8 -34.28 -0.08 -38.86
CA THR A 8 -33.81 0.54 -37.62
C THR A 8 -32.56 -0.20 -37.14
N PRO A 9 -31.38 0.45 -37.04
CA PRO A 9 -30.21 -0.18 -36.43
C PRO A 9 -30.45 -0.35 -34.93
N LEU A 10 -30.37 -1.60 -34.43
CA LEU A 10 -30.24 -1.87 -33.00
C LEU A 10 -28.85 -1.40 -32.57
N ALA A 11 -28.78 -0.27 -31.88
CA ALA A 11 -27.59 0.13 -31.15
C ALA A 11 -27.45 -0.79 -29.92
N LEU A 12 -26.54 -1.76 -30.00
CA LEU A 12 -26.05 -2.48 -28.83
C LEU A 12 -25.28 -1.47 -27.98
N ALA A 13 -25.94 -0.93 -26.94
CA ALA A 13 -25.26 -0.25 -25.86
C ALA A 13 -24.42 -1.29 -25.13
N GLY A 14 -23.16 -1.45 -25.56
CA GLY A 14 -22.18 -2.16 -24.78
C GLY A 14 -22.01 -1.40 -23.47
N CYS A 15 -22.44 -2.00 -22.37
CA CYS A 15 -21.98 -1.59 -21.06
C CYS A 15 -20.47 -1.83 -21.07
N ALA A 16 -19.70 -0.81 -21.45
CA ALA A 16 -18.36 -0.67 -20.93
C ALA A 16 -18.57 -0.70 -19.42
N GLY A 17 -18.23 -1.81 -18.77
CA GLY A 17 -18.13 -1.82 -17.34
C GLY A 17 -17.22 -0.65 -17.00
N ASP A 18 -17.74 0.32 -16.26
CA ASP A 18 -16.88 1.29 -15.62
C ASP A 18 -15.94 0.46 -14.75
N ASP A 19 -14.75 0.16 -15.29
CA ASP A 19 -13.55 -0.07 -14.50
C ASP A 19 -13.31 1.25 -13.78
N ALA A 20 -14.15 1.51 -12.78
CA ALA A 20 -14.03 2.63 -11.88
C ALA A 20 -12.69 2.39 -11.20
N SER A 21 -11.67 3.12 -11.67
CA SER A 21 -10.37 3.18 -11.04
C SER A 21 -10.63 3.47 -9.56
N ARG A 22 -10.26 2.52 -8.70
CA ARG A 22 -10.44 2.67 -7.26
C ARG A 22 -9.56 3.81 -6.78
N GLU A 23 -10.12 4.72 -6.01
CA GLU A 23 -9.34 5.82 -5.47
C GLU A 23 -8.42 5.31 -4.36
N PRO A 24 -7.17 5.81 -4.24
CA PRO A 24 -6.26 5.42 -3.17
C PRO A 24 -6.84 5.49 -1.76
N VAL A 25 -7.70 6.48 -1.50
CA VAL A 25 -8.35 6.69 -0.20
C VAL A 25 -9.35 5.58 0.16
N ASP A 26 -9.91 4.88 -0.83
CA ASP A 26 -10.81 3.74 -0.57
C ASP A 26 -10.04 2.50 -0.15
N MET A 27 -8.77 2.38 -0.59
CA MET A 27 -7.91 1.24 -0.28
C MET A 27 -7.05 1.50 0.96
N ILE A 28 -6.72 2.77 1.23
CA ILE A 28 -5.95 3.18 2.41
C ILE A 28 -6.63 4.41 3.05
N PRO A 29 -7.62 4.18 3.92
CA PRO A 29 -8.43 5.25 4.50
C PRO A 29 -7.64 6.33 5.26
N VAL A 30 -6.43 6.01 5.77
CA VAL A 30 -5.60 7.02 6.46
C VAL A 30 -5.19 8.16 5.54
N LEU A 31 -5.10 7.94 4.22
CA LEU A 31 -4.79 9.00 3.24
C LEU A 31 -5.87 10.09 3.20
N ALA A 32 -7.10 9.79 3.58
CA ALA A 32 -8.18 10.78 3.69
C ALA A 32 -8.11 11.62 4.97
N ALA A 33 -7.32 11.21 5.97
CA ALA A 33 -7.15 11.97 7.21
C ALA A 33 -6.46 13.31 6.94
N THR A 34 -6.69 14.30 7.79
CA THR A 34 -5.90 15.55 7.75
C THR A 34 -4.48 15.26 8.24
N GLN A 35 -3.48 15.76 7.51
CA GLN A 35 -2.08 15.62 7.91
C GLN A 35 -1.80 16.32 9.24
N THR A 36 -0.98 15.69 10.06
CA THR A 36 -0.45 16.17 11.34
C THR A 36 1.07 16.30 11.26
N SER A 37 1.70 16.91 12.27
CA SER A 37 3.16 17.03 12.31
C SER A 37 3.90 15.69 12.43
N GLN A 38 3.24 14.62 12.88
CA GLN A 38 3.84 13.28 12.95
C GLN A 38 3.87 12.59 11.58
N ASP A 39 3.05 13.07 10.65
CA ASP A 39 2.96 12.52 9.30
C ASP A 39 4.05 13.07 8.37
N GLU A 40 4.72 14.16 8.75
CA GLU A 40 5.80 14.76 7.98
C GLU A 40 7.06 13.88 7.98
N ILE A 41 7.60 13.59 6.80
CA ILE A 41 8.89 12.90 6.67
C ILE A 41 10.00 13.87 7.09
N PRO A 42 10.87 13.51 8.03
CA PRO A 42 11.97 14.39 8.45
C PRO A 42 12.88 14.77 7.28
N PRO A 43 13.43 16.00 7.26
CA PRO A 43 14.32 16.42 6.20
C PRO A 43 15.59 15.56 6.19
N ALA A 44 15.93 15.00 5.04
CA ALA A 44 17.15 14.23 4.81
C ALA A 44 17.70 14.49 3.41
N PRO A 45 19.00 14.26 3.15
CA PRO A 45 19.63 14.53 1.85
C PRO A 45 18.93 13.85 0.67
N ASP A 46 18.30 12.69 0.91
CA ASP A 46 17.64 11.87 -0.11
C ASP A 46 16.11 11.86 0.01
N ALA A 47 15.51 12.62 0.94
CA ALA A 47 14.05 12.64 1.15
C ALA A 47 13.31 13.18 -0.09
N ASP A 48 13.88 14.17 -0.78
CA ASP A 48 13.35 14.71 -2.03
C ASP A 48 13.37 13.69 -3.18
N GLY A 49 14.17 12.62 -3.05
CA GLY A 49 14.30 11.54 -4.03
C GLY A 49 13.28 10.42 -3.90
N LEU A 50 12.38 10.48 -2.91
CA LEU A 50 11.45 9.39 -2.61
C LEU A 50 10.29 9.27 -3.61
N GLY A 51 10.07 10.28 -4.45
CA GLY A 51 9.00 10.27 -5.47
C GLY A 51 7.59 10.34 -4.89
N VAL A 52 7.43 10.97 -3.72
CA VAL A 52 6.15 11.12 -3.01
C VAL A 52 5.76 12.59 -2.89
N GLN A 53 4.45 12.86 -2.86
CA GLN A 53 3.88 14.18 -2.60
C GLN A 53 3.89 14.45 -1.07
N PRO A 54 4.66 15.43 -0.57
CA PRO A 54 4.90 15.59 0.87
C PRO A 54 3.66 15.90 1.72
N ASP A 55 2.62 16.51 1.15
CA ASP A 55 1.36 16.85 1.83
C ASP A 55 0.38 15.66 1.95
N THR A 56 0.71 14.54 1.28
CA THR A 56 -0.08 13.31 1.29
C THR A 56 0.47 12.25 2.25
N THR A 57 1.62 12.50 2.87
CA THR A 57 2.26 11.52 3.77
C THR A 57 1.41 11.31 5.01
N ARG A 58 1.31 10.06 5.48
CA ARG A 58 0.60 9.66 6.71
C ARG A 58 1.43 8.63 7.44
N LEU A 59 1.68 8.84 8.72
CA LEU A 59 2.41 7.94 9.58
C LEU A 59 1.60 6.64 9.74
N LEU A 60 2.22 5.53 9.40
CA LEU A 60 1.66 4.20 9.61
C LEU A 60 2.17 3.60 10.92
N ARG A 61 3.47 3.72 11.17
CA ARG A 61 4.11 3.11 12.33
C ARG A 61 5.43 3.79 12.65
N GLU A 62 5.69 3.96 13.93
CA GLU A 62 6.97 4.40 14.47
C GLU A 62 7.52 3.34 15.45
N SER A 63 8.84 3.19 15.48
CA SER A 63 9.58 2.35 16.42
C SER A 63 10.96 2.93 16.67
N ASP A 64 11.68 2.40 17.65
CA ASP A 64 13.04 2.85 17.98
C ASP A 64 14.03 2.68 16.81
N THR A 65 13.76 1.78 15.86
CA THR A 65 14.67 1.47 14.75
C THR A 65 14.16 1.91 13.39
N GLU A 66 12.84 1.99 13.20
CA GLU A 66 12.23 2.24 11.89
C GLU A 66 10.94 3.05 12.01
N THR A 67 10.73 3.96 11.06
CA THR A 67 9.49 4.70 10.88
C THR A 67 8.94 4.46 9.48
N HIS A 68 7.63 4.31 9.37
CA HIS A 68 6.92 3.96 8.15
C HIS A 68 5.79 4.95 7.88
N TRP A 69 5.69 5.39 6.64
CA TRP A 69 4.61 6.24 6.14
C TRP A 69 4.00 5.64 4.89
N VAL A 70 2.75 6.02 4.63
CA VAL A 70 2.14 5.92 3.30
C VAL A 70 2.03 7.31 2.70
N ALA A 71 2.18 7.43 1.39
CA ALA A 71 1.97 8.67 0.64
C ALA A 71 1.47 8.38 -0.77
N LEU A 72 1.07 9.42 -1.49
CA LEU A 72 0.81 9.37 -2.92
C LEU A 72 2.05 9.81 -3.70
N GLY A 73 2.34 9.13 -4.81
CA GLY A 73 3.29 9.59 -5.82
C GLY A 73 2.67 10.66 -6.73
N ASP A 74 3.50 11.37 -7.51
CA ASP A 74 3.03 12.41 -8.46
C ASP A 74 2.05 11.88 -9.52
N ASP A 75 2.11 10.58 -9.79
CA ASP A 75 1.24 9.87 -10.74
C ASP A 75 0.00 9.23 -10.09
N GLY A 76 -0.22 9.47 -8.79
CA GLY A 76 -1.30 8.86 -8.01
C GLY A 76 -1.01 7.45 -7.52
N SER A 77 0.22 6.94 -7.69
CA SER A 77 0.65 5.67 -7.10
C SER A 77 0.62 5.72 -5.58
N ILE A 78 0.41 4.56 -4.95
CA ILE A 78 0.48 4.40 -3.49
C ILE A 78 1.90 4.02 -3.13
N CYS A 79 2.55 4.84 -2.30
CA CYS A 79 3.93 4.67 -1.90
C CYS A 79 4.03 4.30 -0.43
N LEU A 80 4.73 3.20 -0.15
CA LEU A 80 5.22 2.89 1.19
C LEU A 80 6.61 3.51 1.34
N VAL A 81 6.81 4.29 2.39
CA VAL A 81 8.08 4.93 2.73
C VAL A 81 8.58 4.39 4.07
N SER A 82 9.86 4.06 4.15
CA SER A 82 10.53 3.66 5.39
C SER A 82 11.77 4.50 5.64
N TRP A 83 12.02 4.81 6.91
CA TRP A 83 13.25 5.41 7.42
C TRP A 83 13.83 4.53 8.52
N LEU A 84 15.13 4.24 8.43
CA LEU A 84 15.89 3.58 9.50
C LEU A 84 16.44 4.66 10.45
N VAL A 85 15.87 4.82 11.64
CA VAL A 85 16.05 5.99 12.55
C VAL A 85 17.51 6.29 12.92
N ASP A 86 18.35 5.26 13.13
CA ASP A 86 19.78 5.42 13.46
C ASP A 86 20.67 5.63 12.23
N THR A 87 20.06 5.86 11.07
CA THR A 87 20.74 6.08 9.79
C THR A 87 20.05 7.22 9.05
N ASP A 88 20.71 7.79 8.06
CA ASP A 88 20.05 8.71 7.12
C ASP A 88 19.44 7.96 5.91
N LEU A 89 19.18 6.65 6.05
CA LEU A 89 18.68 5.83 4.95
C LEU A 89 17.15 5.83 4.90
N TYR A 90 16.63 6.32 3.78
CA TYR A 90 15.24 6.25 3.41
C TYR A 90 15.06 5.30 2.22
N GLY A 91 13.87 4.73 2.11
CA GLY A 91 13.45 3.96 0.95
C GLY A 91 11.98 4.19 0.67
N SER A 92 11.60 4.11 -0.61
CA SER A 92 10.21 4.12 -1.03
C SER A 92 9.94 3.03 -2.05
N SER A 93 8.71 2.53 -2.04
CA SER A 93 8.20 1.61 -3.06
C SER A 93 6.77 2.01 -3.43
N CYS A 94 6.59 2.44 -4.67
CA CYS A 94 5.34 2.97 -5.19
C CYS A 94 4.69 1.96 -6.14
N THR A 95 3.39 1.76 -5.96
CA THR A 95 2.58 0.83 -6.76
C THR A 95 1.33 1.54 -7.28
N PRO A 96 1.00 1.43 -8.59
CA PRO A 96 -0.25 1.95 -9.14
C PRO A 96 -1.49 1.40 -8.41
N PRO A 97 -2.59 2.17 -8.30
CA PRO A 97 -3.77 1.77 -7.53
C PRO A 97 -4.37 0.40 -7.87
N ASP A 98 -4.44 0.05 -9.15
CA ASP A 98 -4.97 -1.23 -9.63
C ASP A 98 -4.10 -2.41 -9.20
N ILE A 99 -2.78 -2.25 -9.29
CA ILE A 99 -1.81 -3.24 -8.84
C ILE A 99 -1.77 -3.31 -7.30
N PHE A 100 -1.85 -2.17 -6.62
CA PHE A 100 -1.85 -2.12 -5.15
C PHE A 100 -3.09 -2.83 -4.61
N PHE A 101 -4.25 -2.64 -5.22
CA PHE A 101 -5.44 -3.37 -4.85
C PHE A 101 -5.19 -4.87 -4.90
N ASP A 102 -4.60 -5.38 -5.99
CA ASP A 102 -4.42 -6.82 -6.22
C ASP A 102 -3.40 -7.47 -5.28
N ARG A 103 -2.25 -6.80 -5.02
CA ARG A 103 -1.11 -7.40 -4.31
C ARG A 103 -0.40 -6.52 -3.27
N GLY A 104 -0.90 -5.31 -3.02
CA GLY A 104 -0.29 -4.35 -2.10
C GLY A 104 1.02 -3.76 -2.64
N THR A 105 1.85 -3.24 -1.74
CA THR A 105 3.22 -2.79 -2.06
C THR A 105 4.20 -3.24 -0.98
N SER A 106 5.38 -3.69 -1.39
CA SER A 106 6.44 -4.10 -0.46
C SER A 106 7.68 -3.23 -0.62
N LEU A 107 8.38 -3.03 0.49
CA LEU A 107 9.62 -2.28 0.59
C LEU A 107 10.61 -3.08 1.43
N GLN A 108 11.79 -3.34 0.87
CA GLN A 108 12.92 -3.87 1.63
C GLN A 108 13.96 -2.77 1.81
N ILE A 109 14.34 -2.50 3.06
CA ILE A 109 15.36 -1.51 3.41
C ILE A 109 16.43 -2.16 4.28
N ALA A 110 17.70 -1.87 4.01
CA ALA A 110 18.84 -2.42 4.74
C ALA A 110 20.06 -1.49 4.64
N ALA A 111 20.81 -1.31 5.73
CA ALA A 111 21.99 -0.45 5.77
C ALA A 111 23.16 -1.15 6.47
N GLY A 112 24.25 -1.47 5.75
CA GLY A 112 25.47 -2.02 6.34
C GLY A 112 25.22 -3.27 7.20
N GLU A 113 25.49 -3.17 8.50
CA GLU A 113 25.27 -4.24 9.49
C GLU A 113 23.85 -4.25 10.09
N VAL A 114 23.05 -3.20 9.84
CA VAL A 114 21.66 -3.14 10.28
C VAL A 114 20.88 -4.22 9.55
N ARG A 115 20.26 -5.13 10.32
CA ARG A 115 19.42 -6.19 9.78
C ARG A 115 18.25 -5.53 9.05
N GLY A 116 18.20 -5.68 7.74
CA GLY A 116 17.12 -5.13 6.95
C GLY A 116 15.76 -5.71 7.32
N SER A 117 14.73 -4.89 7.17
CA SER A 117 13.33 -5.27 7.26
C SER A 117 12.74 -5.38 5.86
N THR A 118 11.67 -6.17 5.77
CA THR A 118 10.74 -6.14 4.66
C THR A 118 9.40 -5.70 5.22
N SER A 119 8.88 -4.60 4.69
CA SER A 119 7.58 -4.04 5.04
C SER A 119 6.62 -4.23 3.88
N LEU A 120 5.38 -4.55 4.20
CA LEU A 120 4.32 -4.86 3.25
C LEU A 120 3.08 -4.09 3.66
N LEU A 121 2.64 -3.20 2.77
CA LEU A 121 1.42 -2.43 2.91
C LEU A 121 0.34 -3.08 2.05
N VAL A 122 -0.79 -3.40 2.66
CA VAL A 122 -1.94 -4.05 2.01
C VAL A 122 -3.16 -3.15 2.00
N PRO A 123 -4.10 -3.35 1.07
CA PRO A 123 -5.40 -2.68 1.13
C PRO A 123 -6.17 -2.95 2.43
N SER A 124 -7.01 -2.00 2.84
CA SER A 124 -7.79 -2.07 4.08
C SER A 124 -8.87 -3.16 4.09
N ASP A 125 -9.24 -3.73 2.94
CA ASP A 125 -10.21 -4.84 2.84
C ASP A 125 -9.56 -6.23 3.01
N VAL A 126 -8.24 -6.30 3.20
CA VAL A 126 -7.52 -7.55 3.46
C VAL A 126 -7.51 -7.85 4.96
N ASP A 127 -8.11 -8.98 5.35
CA ASP A 127 -8.13 -9.39 6.76
C ASP A 127 -6.76 -9.93 7.19
N LEU A 128 -6.00 -9.11 7.92
CA LEU A 128 -4.71 -9.50 8.46
C LEU A 128 -4.78 -10.24 9.82
N ALA A 129 -5.97 -10.52 10.36
CA ALA A 129 -6.11 -11.27 11.62
C ALA A 129 -5.39 -12.63 11.65
N PRO A 130 -5.28 -13.40 10.53
CA PRO A 130 -4.52 -14.65 10.50
C PRO A 130 -3.02 -14.45 10.72
N PHE A 131 -2.51 -13.25 10.45
CA PHE A 131 -1.12 -12.91 10.74
C PHE A 131 -1.03 -12.56 12.22
N ASP A 132 -0.37 -13.45 12.97
CA ASP A 132 0.13 -13.09 14.29
C ASP A 132 1.33 -12.14 14.12
N VAL A 133 1.06 -10.94 13.59
CA VAL A 133 1.95 -9.77 13.59
C VAL A 133 2.05 -9.23 15.01
N THR A 134 2.44 -10.09 15.95
CA THR A 134 3.03 -9.74 17.24
C THR A 134 4.55 -9.84 17.11
N ALA A 135 5.10 -9.27 16.04
CA ALA A 135 6.53 -9.00 16.00
C ALA A 135 6.88 -8.12 17.22
N PRO A 136 7.99 -8.36 17.93
CA PRO A 136 8.40 -7.53 19.06
C PRO A 136 8.53 -6.07 18.58
N GLY A 137 7.80 -5.17 19.23
CA GLY A 137 7.69 -3.75 18.86
C GLY A 137 6.50 -3.40 17.95
N SER A 138 5.53 -4.31 17.76
CA SER A 138 4.29 -4.00 17.03
C SER A 138 3.56 -2.85 17.71
N ALA A 139 3.31 -1.77 16.96
CA ALA A 139 2.43 -0.71 17.40
C ALA A 139 1.07 -1.32 17.75
N SER A 140 0.46 -0.81 18.82
CA SER A 140 -0.83 -1.30 19.31
C SER A 140 -1.86 -1.29 18.17
N ARG A 141 -2.46 -2.45 17.84
CA ARG A 141 -3.56 -2.66 16.86
C ARG A 141 -4.79 -1.74 17.04
N SER A 142 -4.75 -0.82 18.00
CA SER A 142 -5.81 0.11 18.34
C SER A 142 -5.94 1.24 17.32
N ASP A 143 -4.92 1.49 16.49
CA ASP A 143 -4.98 2.49 15.43
C ASP A 143 -5.31 1.82 14.08
N PRO A 144 -6.48 2.10 13.47
CA PRO A 144 -6.86 1.52 12.18
C PRO A 144 -5.87 1.85 11.03
N ALA A 145 -5.03 2.89 11.17
CA ALA A 145 -3.97 3.18 10.22
C ALA A 145 -2.83 2.13 10.26
N THR A 146 -2.50 1.61 11.44
CA THR A 146 -1.46 0.56 11.61
C THR A 146 -1.90 -0.81 11.10
N ALA A 147 -3.21 -1.03 10.95
CA ALA A 147 -3.79 -2.33 10.62
C ALA A 147 -3.46 -2.84 9.21
N GLN A 148 -2.87 -2.00 8.35
CA GLN A 148 -2.57 -2.30 6.95
C GLN A 148 -1.08 -2.56 6.69
N LEU A 149 -0.22 -2.46 7.70
CA LEU A 149 1.22 -2.61 7.56
C LEU A 149 1.73 -3.86 8.28
N VAL A 150 2.36 -4.75 7.52
CA VAL A 150 3.10 -5.90 8.03
C VAL A 150 4.59 -5.61 7.92
N VAL A 151 5.32 -5.69 9.03
CA VAL A 151 6.78 -5.53 9.04
C VAL A 151 7.42 -6.83 9.51
N MET A 152 8.39 -7.30 8.75
CA MET A 152 9.04 -8.60 8.94
C MET A 152 10.55 -8.43 8.87
N THR A 153 11.25 -9.33 9.55
CA THR A 153 12.68 -9.52 9.28
C THR A 153 12.88 -10.13 7.90
N ARG A 154 14.05 -9.90 7.29
CA ARG A 154 14.41 -10.55 6.03
C ARG A 154 14.30 -12.08 6.07
N ASP A 155 14.64 -12.70 7.19
CA ASP A 155 14.55 -14.16 7.35
C ASP A 155 13.08 -14.61 7.41
N GLN A 156 12.20 -13.88 8.08
CA GLN A 156 10.76 -14.16 8.03
C GLN A 156 10.22 -14.02 6.60
N ALA A 157 10.54 -12.92 5.92
CA ALA A 157 10.09 -12.67 4.54
C ALA A 157 10.50 -13.79 3.57
N ARG A 158 11.70 -14.36 3.72
CA ARG A 158 12.21 -15.46 2.87
C ARG A 158 11.57 -16.82 3.15
N ASN A 159 11.04 -17.01 4.35
CA ASN A 159 10.43 -18.27 4.77
C ASN A 159 8.90 -18.25 4.68
N LEU A 160 8.32 -17.12 4.25
CA LEU A 160 6.90 -17.01 3.98
C LEU A 160 6.66 -17.48 2.54
N ASP A 161 5.92 -18.57 2.41
CA ASP A 161 5.36 -18.98 1.12
C ASP A 161 4.27 -17.97 0.70
N ASP A 162 3.94 -17.95 -0.59
CA ASP A 162 2.76 -17.21 -1.07
C ASP A 162 1.53 -17.67 -0.28
N MET A 163 0.85 -16.74 0.36
CA MET A 163 -0.34 -17.02 1.16
C MET A 163 -1.55 -16.30 0.57
N GLU A 164 -2.64 -17.05 0.44
CA GLU A 164 -3.94 -16.51 0.10
C GLU A 164 -4.66 -16.05 1.36
N VAL A 165 -5.13 -14.81 1.35
CA VAL A 165 -5.91 -14.18 2.42
C VAL A 165 -7.28 -13.84 1.85
N GLU A 166 -8.33 -14.04 2.63
CA GLU A 166 -9.67 -13.64 2.23
C GLU A 166 -9.84 -12.11 2.37
N ARG A 167 -10.54 -11.52 1.41
CA ARG A 167 -10.98 -10.13 1.50
C ARG A 167 -12.32 -10.04 2.22
N GLU A 168 -12.54 -8.95 2.95
CA GLU A 168 -13.84 -8.64 3.55
C GLU A 168 -14.95 -8.49 2.50
N THR A 169 -14.61 -8.01 1.30
CA THR A 169 -15.54 -7.88 0.17
C THR A 169 -15.78 -9.21 -0.57
N GLY A 170 -15.13 -10.29 -0.14
CA GLY A 170 -15.05 -11.57 -0.85
C GLY A 170 -13.93 -11.60 -1.89
N GLY A 171 -13.47 -12.82 -2.23
CA GLY A 171 -12.30 -13.08 -3.07
C GLY A 171 -11.03 -13.36 -2.26
N THR A 172 -9.93 -13.59 -2.95
CA THR A 172 -8.62 -13.85 -2.36
C THR A 172 -7.61 -12.75 -2.71
N PHE A 173 -6.67 -12.52 -1.82
CA PHE A 173 -5.51 -11.65 -1.97
C PHE A 173 -4.26 -12.49 -1.73
N THR A 174 -3.30 -12.45 -2.65
CA THR A 174 -2.05 -13.20 -2.48
C THR A 174 -0.98 -12.28 -1.91
N LEU A 175 -0.52 -12.58 -0.70
CA LEU A 175 0.63 -11.91 -0.11
C LEU A 175 1.90 -12.44 -0.75
N HIS A 176 2.51 -11.63 -1.61
CA HIS A 176 3.82 -11.90 -2.17
C HIS A 176 4.90 -11.31 -1.26
N THR A 177 5.50 -12.15 -0.42
CA THR A 177 6.72 -11.79 0.31
C THR A 177 7.91 -12.18 -0.54
N GLY A 178 8.51 -11.19 -1.20
CA GLY A 178 9.45 -11.36 -2.31
C GLY A 178 10.47 -12.51 -2.20
N SER A 179 10.62 -13.20 -3.34
CA SER A 179 11.66 -14.19 -3.66
C SER A 179 13.00 -13.57 -4.03
#